data_AF-A0A928XD46-F1
#
_entry.id   AF-A0A928XD46-F1
#
_cell.length_a   1.000
_cell.length_b   1.000
_cell.length_c   1.000
_cell.angle_alpha   90.00
_cell.angle_beta   90.00
_cell.angle_gamma   90.00
#
_symmetry.space_group_name_H-M   'P 1'
#
loop_
_entity.id
_entity.type
_entity.pdbx_description
1 polymer ?
#
loop_
_entity_poly.entity_id
_entity_poly.type
_entity_poly.pdbx_seq_one_letter_code
_entity_poly.pdbx_strand_id
1 'polypeptide(L)'
;MELQIKISNSKIEIEAISIVEDLWLDYLFFKKQALIALEENKSFLHKRYLRVTLLTLMSYFEAVVNNWCGNTLRENNKSYAQIQDFLRNKALPDKCKFLINETASNTSSPNKGAWQEAKKLRNELVHLKPGKDRLIFENLSIELLFQAEKEIIEWLDKVGKLLGQERHPDTTKIVDALSARYNNTSFEDDFADF
;
A
#
# COMPACT_ATOMS: atom_id res chain seq x y z
N MET A 1 9.30 -4.73 -3.53
CA MET A 1 10.10 -5.26 -2.42
C MET A 1 11.51 -5.41 -2.91
N GLU A 2 12.47 -4.92 -2.14
CA GLU A 2 13.89 -5.16 -2.31
C GLU A 2 14.32 -6.15 -1.24
N LEU A 3 15.15 -7.12 -1.60
CA LEU A 3 15.68 -8.09 -0.66
C LEU A 3 17.20 -8.10 -0.80
N GLN A 4 17.89 -7.72 0.27
CA GLN A 4 19.34 -7.74 0.36
C GLN A 4 19.74 -8.88 1.28
N ILE A 5 20.57 -9.79 0.76
CA ILE A 5 21.17 -10.86 1.56
C ILE A 5 22.67 -10.61 1.58
N LYS A 6 23.22 -10.41 2.78
CA LYS A 6 24.67 -10.32 2.99
C LYS A 6 25.13 -11.58 3.72
N ILE A 7 26.09 -12.28 3.14
CA ILE A 7 26.70 -13.46 3.74
C ILE A 7 28.12 -13.07 4.12
N SER A 8 28.44 -13.14 5.41
CA SER A 8 29.79 -12.84 5.92
C SER A 8 30.16 -13.85 6.99
N ASN A 9 31.28 -14.56 6.79
CA ASN A 9 31.73 -15.67 7.63
C ASN A 9 30.58 -16.67 7.91
N SER A 10 30.11 -16.71 9.17
CA SER A 10 29.03 -17.55 9.72
C SER A 10 27.72 -16.78 9.96
N LYS A 11 27.59 -15.55 9.45
CA LYS A 11 26.42 -14.70 9.60
C LYS A 11 25.75 -14.48 8.25
N ILE A 12 24.46 -14.79 8.19
CA ILE A 12 23.58 -14.38 7.10
C ILE A 12 22.76 -13.21 7.63
N GLU A 13 22.86 -12.07 6.97
CA GLU A 13 21.99 -10.91 7.20
C GLU A 13 20.98 -10.84 6.05
N ILE A 14 19.70 -10.81 6.39
CA ILE A 14 18.61 -10.70 5.44
C ILE A 14 17.88 -9.41 5.76
N GLU A 15 17.84 -8.51 4.79
CA GLU A 15 17.11 -7.25 4.86
C GLU A 15 16.05 -7.27 3.76
N ALA A 16 14.79 -7.09 4.14
CA ALA A 16 13.67 -7.01 3.21
C ALA A 16 13.00 -5.64 3.37
N ILE A 17 12.97 -4.87 2.29
CA ILE A 17 12.43 -3.52 2.27
C ILE A 17 11.21 -3.49 1.34
N SER A 18 10.10 -2.97 1.84
CA SER A 18 8.89 -2.78 1.06
C SER A 18 8.35 -1.39 1.30
N ILE A 19 8.60 -0.47 0.36
CA ILE A 19 8.07 0.90 0.41
C ILE A 19 6.54 0.92 0.59
N VAL A 20 5.82 -0.07 0.05
CA VAL A 20 4.35 -0.15 0.22
C VAL A 20 3.97 -0.55 1.65
N GLU A 21 4.76 -1.40 2.29
CA GLU A 21 4.57 -1.74 3.71
C GLU A 21 4.98 -0.57 4.60
N ASP A 22 6.08 0.11 4.30
CA ASP A 22 6.51 1.32 5.03
C ASP A 22 5.44 2.40 5.00
N LEU A 23 4.80 2.63 3.84
CA LEU A 23 3.68 3.57 3.72
C LEU A 23 2.48 3.17 4.58
N TRP A 24 2.23 1.87 4.74
CA TRP A 24 1.19 1.37 5.64
C TRP A 24 1.55 1.61 7.11
N LEU A 25 2.79 1.35 7.49
CA LEU A 25 3.30 1.58 8.84
C LEU A 25 3.32 3.08 9.19
N ASP A 26 3.72 3.94 8.26
CA ASP A 26 3.65 5.40 8.40
C ASP A 26 2.21 5.86 8.63
N TYR A 27 1.29 5.37 7.82
CA TYR A 27 -0.14 5.63 7.98
C TYR A 27 -0.63 5.24 9.39
N LEU A 28 -0.33 4.03 9.86
CA LEU A 28 -0.71 3.56 11.19
C LEU A 28 -0.08 4.40 12.30
N PHE A 29 1.18 4.79 12.14
CA PHE A 29 1.88 5.65 13.07
C PHE A 29 1.19 7.02 13.19
N PHE A 30 0.96 7.72 12.08
CA PHE A 30 0.34 9.04 12.12
C PHE A 30 -1.11 9.01 12.60
N LYS A 31 -1.87 7.95 12.26
CA LYS A 31 -3.21 7.72 12.80
C LYS A 31 -3.18 7.63 14.33
N LYS A 32 -2.24 6.85 14.89
CA LYS A 32 -2.05 6.73 16.34
C LYS A 32 -1.67 8.07 16.97
N GLN A 33 -0.75 8.81 16.37
CA GLN A 33 -0.35 10.13 16.86
C GLN A 33 -1.50 11.15 16.83
N ALA A 34 -2.39 11.06 15.83
CA ALA A 34 -3.57 11.91 15.76
C ALA A 34 -4.53 11.66 16.94
N LEU A 35 -4.70 10.40 17.35
CA LEU A 35 -5.52 10.00 18.50
C LEU A 35 -4.90 10.46 19.82
N ILE A 36 -3.61 10.20 20.03
CA ILE A 36 -2.88 10.65 21.23
C ILE A 36 -2.97 12.18 21.37
N ALA A 37 -2.73 12.92 20.29
CA ALA A 37 -2.81 14.37 20.31
C ALA A 37 -4.23 14.90 20.60
N LEU A 38 -5.27 14.13 20.23
CA LEU A 38 -6.66 14.46 20.58
C LEU A 38 -6.91 14.27 22.07
N GLU A 39 -6.48 13.13 22.63
CA GLU A 39 -6.59 12.81 24.06
C GLU A 39 -5.84 13.81 24.94
N GLU A 40 -4.66 14.25 24.49
CA GLU A 40 -3.83 15.26 25.17
C GLU A 40 -4.33 16.70 24.94
N ASN A 41 -5.46 16.91 24.26
CA ASN A 41 -6.00 18.23 23.91
C ASN A 41 -5.05 19.13 23.09
N LYS A 42 -4.12 18.54 22.33
CA LYS A 42 -3.16 19.24 21.47
C LYS A 42 -3.75 19.44 20.06
N SER A 43 -4.75 20.32 19.95
CA SER A 43 -5.54 20.55 18.73
C SER A 43 -4.71 20.80 17.46
N PHE A 44 -3.63 21.58 17.56
CA PHE A 44 -2.72 21.86 16.44
C PHE A 44 -2.01 20.58 15.95
N LEU A 45 -1.47 19.78 16.87
CA LEU A 45 -0.80 18.52 16.53
C LEU A 45 -1.79 17.50 15.99
N HIS A 46 -2.98 17.39 16.60
CA HIS A 46 -4.05 16.54 16.10
C HIS A 46 -4.38 16.83 14.63
N LYS A 47 -4.60 18.11 14.28
CA LYS A 47 -4.86 18.50 12.88
C LYS A 47 -3.67 18.24 11.96
N ARG A 48 -2.44 18.47 12.43
CA ARG A 48 -1.23 18.14 11.64
C ARG A 48 -1.15 16.64 11.36
N TYR A 49 -1.36 15.80 12.36
CA TYR A 49 -1.33 14.35 12.19
C TYR A 49 -2.47 13.84 11.31
N LEU A 50 -3.69 14.38 11.40
CA LEU A 50 -4.78 14.02 10.49
C LEU A 50 -4.41 14.26 9.02
N ARG A 51 -3.76 15.41 8.71
CA ARG A 51 -3.33 15.73 7.34
C ARG A 51 -2.31 14.73 6.81
N VAL A 52 -1.28 14.44 7.61
CA VAL A 52 -0.23 13.49 7.21
C VAL A 52 -0.79 12.07 7.11
N THR A 53 -1.73 11.70 7.98
CA THR A 53 -2.42 10.40 7.93
C THR A 53 -3.21 10.25 6.63
N LEU A 54 -3.93 11.30 6.20
CA LEU A 54 -4.65 11.28 4.93
C LEU A 54 -3.70 11.14 3.72
N LEU A 55 -2.60 11.90 3.73
CA LEU A 55 -1.61 11.85 2.64
C LEU A 55 -0.97 10.46 2.53
N THR A 56 -0.54 9.90 3.65
CA THR A 56 0.07 8.55 3.71
C THR A 56 -0.92 7.45 3.32
N LEU A 57 -2.18 7.53 3.75
CA LEU A 57 -3.23 6.60 3.31
C LEU A 57 -3.42 6.62 1.78
N MET A 58 -3.45 7.82 1.18
CA MET A 58 -3.62 7.96 -0.27
C MET A 58 -2.38 7.48 -1.04
N SER A 59 -1.17 7.76 -0.53
CA SER A 59 0.08 7.25 -1.09
C SER A 59 0.16 5.73 -1.02
N TYR A 60 -0.19 5.13 0.12
CA TYR A 60 -0.31 3.69 0.28
C TYR A 60 -1.28 3.10 -0.74
N PHE A 61 -2.50 3.65 -0.83
CA PHE A 61 -3.52 3.17 -1.76
C PHE A 61 -3.04 3.19 -3.21
N GLU A 62 -2.44 4.30 -3.66
CA GLU A 62 -1.90 4.41 -5.01
C GLU A 62 -0.73 3.45 -5.25
N ALA A 63 0.13 3.23 -4.26
CA ALA A 63 1.25 2.28 -4.37
C ALA A 63 0.76 0.84 -4.55
N VAL A 64 -0.25 0.41 -3.78
CA VAL A 64 -0.87 -0.92 -3.92
C VAL A 64 -1.50 -1.08 -5.30
N VAL A 65 -2.30 -0.09 -5.74
CA VAL A 65 -2.95 -0.12 -7.06
C VAL A 65 -1.93 -0.16 -8.19
N ASN A 66 -0.85 0.63 -8.10
CA ASN A 66 0.23 0.62 -9.09
C ASN A 66 0.93 -0.74 -9.17
N ASN A 67 1.21 -1.37 -8.03
CA ASN A 67 1.78 -2.71 -8.01
C ASN A 67 0.87 -3.72 -8.70
N TRP A 68 -0.43 -3.73 -8.36
CA TRP A 68 -1.38 -4.64 -8.99
C TRP A 68 -1.55 -4.41 -10.48
N CYS A 69 -1.61 -3.14 -10.92
CA CYS A 69 -1.64 -2.82 -12.35
C CYS A 69 -0.37 -3.30 -13.04
N GLY A 70 0.80 -3.08 -12.44
CA GLY A 70 2.08 -3.51 -12.99
C GLY A 70 2.17 -5.02 -13.16
N ASN A 71 1.73 -5.79 -12.17
CA ASN A 71 1.70 -7.25 -12.21
C ASN A 71 0.72 -7.76 -13.27
N THR A 72 -0.51 -7.24 -13.27
CA THR A 72 -1.56 -7.66 -14.22
C THR A 72 -1.17 -7.35 -15.67
N LEU A 73 -0.58 -6.18 -15.92
CA LEU A 73 -0.07 -5.82 -17.26
C LEU A 73 1.10 -6.72 -17.69
N ARG A 74 1.96 -7.14 -16.74
CA ARG A 74 3.05 -8.08 -17.01
C ARG A 74 2.52 -9.46 -17.38
N GLU A 75 1.52 -9.96 -16.66
CA GLU A 75 0.81 -11.21 -16.97
C GLU A 75 0.13 -11.14 -18.35
N ASN A 76 -0.36 -9.97 -18.72
CA ASN A 76 -0.90 -9.67 -20.06
C ASN A 76 0.19 -9.42 -21.12
N ASN A 77 1.43 -9.83 -20.88
CA ASN A 77 2.58 -9.74 -21.79
C ASN A 77 2.90 -8.32 -22.29
N LYS A 78 2.60 -7.28 -21.49
CA LYS A 78 3.00 -5.90 -21.82
C LYS A 78 4.48 -5.69 -21.59
N SER A 79 5.11 -4.90 -22.47
CA SER A 79 6.51 -4.53 -22.31
C SER A 79 6.70 -3.60 -21.12
N TYR A 80 7.93 -3.54 -20.57
CA TYR A 80 8.27 -2.63 -19.49
C TYR A 80 7.91 -1.17 -19.81
N ALA A 81 8.16 -0.71 -21.04
CA ALA A 81 7.83 0.64 -21.47
C ALA A 81 6.31 0.90 -21.45
N GLN A 82 5.50 -0.07 -21.89
CA GLN A 82 4.03 0.04 -21.85
C GLN A 82 3.50 0.05 -20.42
N ILE A 83 4.09 -0.75 -19.52
CA ILE A 83 3.73 -0.76 -18.10
C ILE A 83 4.05 0.61 -17.49
N GLN A 84 5.26 1.13 -17.72
CA GLN A 84 5.66 2.44 -17.18
C GLN A 84 4.80 3.58 -17.73
N ASP A 85 4.47 3.57 -19.02
CA ASP A 85 3.56 4.54 -19.62
C ASP A 85 2.18 4.53 -18.93
N PHE A 86 1.59 3.35 -18.75
CA PHE A 86 0.31 3.21 -18.07
C PHE A 86 0.36 3.71 -16.62
N LEU A 87 1.38 3.30 -15.85
CA LEU A 87 1.49 3.64 -14.44
C LEU A 87 1.73 5.14 -14.21
N ARG A 88 2.44 5.82 -15.12
CA ARG A 88 2.74 7.26 -15.00
C ARG A 88 1.59 8.13 -15.50
N ASN A 89 0.93 7.72 -16.58
CA ASN A 89 0.01 8.60 -17.30
C ASN A 89 -1.47 8.36 -16.97
N LYS A 90 -1.82 7.24 -16.34
CA LYS A 90 -3.21 7.00 -15.91
C LYS A 90 -3.47 7.57 -14.53
N ALA A 91 -4.62 8.21 -14.36
CA ALA A 91 -5.08 8.65 -13.06
C ALA A 91 -5.48 7.43 -12.21
N LEU A 92 -5.36 7.55 -10.89
CA LEU A 92 -5.74 6.49 -9.95
C LEU A 92 -7.16 5.91 -10.20
N PRO A 93 -8.21 6.72 -10.44
CA PRO A 93 -9.53 6.16 -10.76
C PRO A 93 -9.55 5.27 -12.02
N ASP A 94 -8.75 5.60 -13.02
CA ASP A 94 -8.65 4.81 -14.25
C ASP A 94 -7.89 3.50 -14.02
N LYS A 95 -6.86 3.54 -13.17
CA LYS A 95 -6.14 2.33 -12.71
C LYS A 95 -7.07 1.40 -11.94
N CYS A 96 -7.86 1.94 -11.00
CA CYS A 96 -8.87 1.16 -10.27
C CYS A 96 -9.91 0.55 -11.21
N LYS A 97 -10.38 1.31 -12.22
CA LYS A 97 -11.31 0.81 -13.23
C LYS A 97 -10.70 -0.31 -14.07
N PHE A 98 -9.44 -0.16 -14.46
CA PHE A 98 -8.70 -1.22 -15.15
C PHE A 98 -8.69 -2.51 -14.33
N LEU A 99 -8.27 -2.46 -13.06
CA LEU A 99 -8.24 -3.65 -12.19
C LEU A 99 -9.63 -4.28 -12.01
N ILE A 100 -10.68 -3.48 -11.84
CA ILE A 100 -12.06 -4.00 -11.78
C ILE A 100 -12.43 -4.75 -13.06
N ASN A 101 -12.06 -4.24 -14.23
CA ASN A 101 -12.33 -4.92 -15.50
C ASN A 101 -11.56 -6.25 -15.62
N GLU A 102 -10.32 -6.30 -15.16
CA GLU A 102 -9.53 -7.54 -15.13
C GLU A 102 -10.15 -8.59 -14.18
N THR A 103 -10.82 -8.16 -13.11
CA THR A 103 -11.56 -9.05 -12.21
C THR A 103 -12.93 -9.51 -12.72
N ALA A 104 -13.44 -8.95 -13.82
CA ALA A 104 -14.84 -9.12 -14.26
C ALA A 104 -15.19 -10.52 -14.79
N SER A 105 -14.21 -11.41 -14.93
CA SER A 105 -14.42 -12.84 -15.22
C SER A 105 -14.96 -13.63 -14.01
N ASN A 106 -14.85 -13.07 -12.79
CA ASN A 106 -15.32 -13.69 -11.56
C ASN A 106 -16.59 -12.98 -11.07
N THR A 107 -17.73 -13.67 -11.19
CA THR A 107 -19.09 -13.21 -10.84
C THR A 107 -19.15 -12.35 -9.58
N SER A 108 -19.75 -11.15 -9.71
CA SER A 108 -19.93 -10.06 -8.72
C SER A 108 -18.86 -8.95 -8.73
N SER A 109 -18.95 -8.08 -9.76
CA SER A 109 -18.18 -6.83 -9.90
C SER A 109 -18.02 -6.11 -8.55
N PRO A 110 -16.78 -5.77 -8.12
CA PRO A 110 -16.55 -4.82 -7.04
C PRO A 110 -17.41 -3.58 -7.29
N ASN A 111 -18.24 -3.23 -6.32
CA ASN A 111 -19.26 -2.20 -6.48
C ASN A 111 -18.61 -0.97 -7.12
N LYS A 112 -19.13 -0.50 -8.27
CA LYS A 112 -18.57 0.65 -9.04
C LYS A 112 -18.45 1.96 -8.23
N GLY A 113 -18.81 1.94 -6.95
CA GLY A 113 -18.71 3.03 -5.98
C GLY A 113 -18.21 2.61 -4.59
N ALA A 114 -17.37 1.59 -4.44
CA ALA A 114 -16.93 1.11 -3.12
C ALA A 114 -15.98 2.07 -2.35
N TRP A 115 -15.61 3.23 -2.89
CA TRP A 115 -14.75 4.20 -2.21
C TRP A 115 -15.10 5.67 -2.52
N GLN A 116 -16.39 6.03 -2.43
CA GLN A 116 -16.87 7.37 -2.82
C GLN A 116 -16.30 8.50 -1.94
N GLU A 117 -16.25 8.32 -0.62
CA GLU A 117 -15.72 9.35 0.28
C GLU A 117 -14.21 9.47 0.13
N ALA A 118 -13.50 8.34 0.05
CA ALA A 118 -12.08 8.34 -0.27
C ALA A 118 -11.79 9.00 -1.63
N LYS A 119 -12.64 8.78 -2.65
CA LYS A 119 -12.54 9.41 -3.96
C LYS A 119 -12.76 10.91 -3.90
N LYS A 120 -13.74 11.35 -3.12
CA LYS A 120 -14.02 12.77 -2.91
C LYS A 120 -12.82 13.47 -2.26
N LEU A 121 -12.32 12.94 -1.14
CA LEU A 121 -11.13 13.45 -0.46
C LEU A 121 -9.91 13.48 -1.36
N ARG A 122 -9.67 12.40 -2.12
CA ARG A 122 -8.55 12.34 -3.07
C ARG A 122 -8.69 13.39 -4.16
N ASN A 123 -9.87 13.55 -4.74
CA ASN A 123 -10.10 14.54 -5.79
C ASN A 123 -9.91 15.96 -5.28
N GLU A 124 -10.34 16.22 -4.05
CA GLU A 124 -10.09 17.48 -3.35
C GLU A 124 -8.58 17.73 -3.15
N LEU A 125 -7.82 16.71 -2.74
CA LEU A 125 -6.36 16.79 -2.58
C LEU A 125 -5.59 16.95 -3.89
N VAL A 126 -6.05 16.33 -4.98
CA VAL A 126 -5.34 16.36 -6.28
C VAL A 126 -5.72 17.56 -7.12
N HIS A 127 -6.90 18.13 -6.88
CA HIS A 127 -7.39 19.33 -7.57
C HIS A 127 -7.52 20.50 -6.59
N LEU A 128 -6.46 20.77 -5.83
CA LEU A 128 -6.37 21.95 -4.96
C LEU A 128 -6.58 23.21 -5.80
N LYS A 129 -7.73 23.86 -5.60
CA LYS A 129 -8.02 25.15 -6.22
C LYS A 129 -7.50 26.25 -5.29
N PRO A 130 -6.82 27.28 -5.82
CA PRO A 130 -6.40 28.44 -5.03
C PRO A 130 -7.57 28.99 -4.21
N GLY A 131 -7.41 29.08 -2.88
CA GLY A 131 -8.43 29.60 -1.96
C GLY A 131 -9.45 28.57 -1.46
N LYS A 132 -9.40 27.31 -1.91
CA LYS A 132 -10.21 26.19 -1.37
C LYS A 132 -9.39 25.03 -0.83
N ASP A 133 -8.09 25.06 -1.09
CA ASP A 133 -7.06 24.14 -0.58
C ASP A 133 -7.04 24.05 0.96
N ARG A 134 -7.25 25.19 1.63
CA ARG A 134 -7.30 25.25 3.09
C ARG A 134 -8.54 24.54 3.68
N LEU A 135 -9.68 24.58 2.98
CA LEU A 135 -10.96 24.09 3.50
C LEU A 135 -10.97 22.57 3.73
N ILE A 136 -10.27 21.83 2.88
CA ILE A 136 -10.15 20.36 2.99
C ILE A 136 -9.47 20.00 4.31
N PHE A 137 -8.37 20.69 4.61
CA PHE A 137 -7.55 20.44 5.79
C PHE A 137 -8.08 21.07 7.07
N GLU A 138 -9.01 22.03 6.97
CA GLU A 138 -9.74 22.57 8.12
C GLU A 138 -10.89 21.64 8.53
N ASN A 139 -11.65 21.17 7.54
CA ASN A 139 -12.82 20.34 7.75
C ASN A 139 -12.49 18.84 7.89
N LEU A 140 -11.24 18.44 7.67
CA LEU A 140 -10.81 17.06 7.89
C LEU A 140 -11.06 16.67 9.36
N SER A 141 -11.97 15.74 9.56
CA SER A 141 -12.27 15.11 10.84
C SER A 141 -11.73 13.70 10.89
N ILE A 142 -11.60 13.14 12.09
CA ILE A 142 -11.12 11.77 12.27
C ILE A 142 -12.13 10.75 11.74
N GLU A 143 -13.43 11.03 11.88
CA GLU A 143 -14.52 10.20 11.37
C GLU A 143 -14.47 10.11 9.85
N LEU A 144 -14.25 11.25 9.17
CA LEU A 144 -14.13 11.29 7.71
C LEU A 144 -12.91 10.48 7.23
N LEU A 145 -11.79 10.58 7.95
CA LEU A 145 -10.59 9.81 7.64
C LEU A 145 -10.79 8.31 7.86
N PHE A 146 -11.47 7.90 8.93
CA PHE A 146 -11.73 6.48 9.23
C PHE A 146 -12.73 5.88 8.23
N GLN A 147 -13.71 6.67 7.78
CA GLN A 147 -14.61 6.24 6.72
C GLN A 147 -13.87 6.04 5.40
N ALA A 148 -12.95 6.95 5.05
CA ALA A 148 -12.12 6.81 3.85
C ALA A 148 -11.17 5.60 3.92
N GLU A 149 -10.53 5.37 5.07
CA GLU A 149 -9.73 4.17 5.33
C GLU A 149 -10.57 2.91 5.10
N LYS A 150 -11.72 2.81 5.77
CA LYS A 150 -12.60 1.63 5.68
C LYS A 150 -12.94 1.32 4.23
N GLU A 151 -13.36 2.33 3.48
CA GLU A 151 -13.69 2.20 2.05
C GLU A 151 -12.50 1.74 1.20
N ILE A 152 -11.32 2.32 1.40
CA ILE A 152 -10.10 1.94 0.69
C ILE A 152 -9.74 0.48 1.00
N ILE A 153 -9.74 0.11 2.27
CA ILE A 153 -9.34 -1.21 2.74
C ILE A 153 -10.33 -2.28 2.26
N GLU A 154 -11.62 -2.06 2.38
CA GLU A 154 -12.65 -2.97 1.87
C GLU A 154 -12.53 -3.16 0.35
N TRP A 155 -12.25 -2.08 -0.39
CA TRP A 155 -12.03 -2.16 -1.83
C TRP A 155 -10.76 -2.95 -2.17
N LEU A 156 -9.65 -2.66 -1.50
CA LEU A 156 -8.38 -3.36 -1.68
C LEU A 156 -8.56 -4.86 -1.38
N ASP A 157 -9.15 -5.21 -0.25
CA ASP A 157 -9.32 -6.62 0.14
C ASP A 157 -10.19 -7.38 -0.87
N LYS A 158 -11.26 -6.75 -1.38
CA LYS A 158 -12.11 -7.36 -2.41
C LYS A 158 -11.37 -7.54 -3.73
N VAL A 159 -10.68 -6.51 -4.21
CA VAL A 159 -9.98 -6.56 -5.51
C VAL A 159 -8.75 -7.46 -5.46
N GLY A 160 -7.93 -7.35 -4.41
CA GLY A 160 -6.76 -8.19 -4.21
C GLY A 160 -7.13 -9.67 -4.16
N LYS A 161 -8.21 -10.04 -3.46
CA LYS A 161 -8.72 -11.42 -3.45
C LYS A 161 -9.11 -11.91 -4.84
N LEU A 162 -9.77 -11.08 -5.65
CA LEU A 162 -10.19 -11.45 -7.01
C LEU A 162 -9.02 -11.55 -7.99
N LEU A 163 -7.95 -10.76 -7.78
CA LEU A 163 -6.73 -10.80 -8.56
C LEU A 163 -5.75 -11.89 -8.08
N GLY A 164 -5.96 -12.47 -6.90
CA GLY A 164 -4.97 -13.35 -6.26
C GLY A 164 -3.69 -12.60 -5.84
N GLN A 165 -3.80 -11.30 -5.53
CA GLN A 165 -2.67 -10.45 -5.18
C GLN A 165 -2.82 -9.86 -3.78
N GLU A 166 -1.73 -9.85 -3.01
CA GLU A 166 -1.66 -9.22 -1.70
C GLU A 166 -1.42 -7.71 -1.82
N ARG A 167 -1.85 -6.92 -0.83
CA ARG A 167 -1.68 -5.45 -0.82
C ARG A 167 -0.20 -5.06 -0.78
N HIS A 168 0.54 -5.69 0.11
CA HIS A 168 1.98 -5.59 0.24
C HIS A 168 2.49 -6.89 0.87
N PRO A 169 3.78 -7.22 0.68
CA PRO A 169 4.41 -8.29 1.44
C PRO A 169 4.42 -7.97 2.93
N ASP A 170 4.47 -9.02 3.74
CA ASP A 170 4.88 -8.99 5.14
C ASP A 170 6.38 -9.27 5.18
N THR A 171 7.20 -8.22 5.21
CA THR A 171 8.66 -8.37 5.15
C THR A 171 9.21 -9.12 6.35
N THR A 172 8.59 -8.96 7.53
CA THR A 172 8.98 -9.68 8.75
C THR A 172 8.80 -11.19 8.54
N LYS A 173 7.63 -11.61 8.07
CA LYS A 173 7.36 -13.02 7.78
C LYS A 173 8.29 -13.59 6.70
N ILE A 174 8.66 -12.79 5.70
CA ILE A 174 9.60 -13.20 4.65
C ILE A 174 11.00 -13.40 5.23
N VAL A 175 11.49 -12.46 6.04
CA VAL A 175 12.79 -12.56 6.72
C VAL A 175 12.81 -13.76 7.66
N ASP A 176 11.75 -13.99 8.43
CA ASP A 176 11.63 -15.13 9.34
C ASP A 176 11.65 -16.46 8.57
N ALA A 177 10.90 -16.56 7.48
CA ALA A 177 10.87 -17.76 6.65
C ALA A 177 12.22 -18.07 6.00
N LEU A 178 12.91 -17.04 5.49
CA LEU A 178 14.25 -17.20 4.93
C LEU A 178 15.26 -17.58 6.01
N SER A 179 15.22 -16.93 7.17
CA SER A 179 16.10 -17.24 8.31
C SER A 179 15.91 -18.67 8.78
N ALA A 180 14.66 -19.14 8.92
CA ALA A 180 14.35 -20.51 9.26
C ALA A 180 14.88 -21.50 8.22
N ARG A 181 14.75 -21.18 6.93
CA ARG A 181 15.28 -22.01 5.85
C ARG A 181 16.80 -22.16 5.96
N TYR A 182 17.54 -21.07 6.17
CA TYR A 182 19.00 -21.11 6.28
C TYR A 182 19.51 -21.74 7.58
N ASN A 183 18.78 -21.61 8.69
CA ASN A 183 19.11 -22.29 9.94
C ASN A 183 18.92 -23.81 9.85
N ASN A 184 17.92 -24.26 9.07
CA ASN A 184 17.68 -25.67 8.78
C ASN A 184 18.64 -26.26 7.73
N THR A 185 19.43 -25.43 7.04
CA THR A 185 20.51 -25.90 6.13
C THR A 185 21.84 -26.08 6.87
N SER A 186 21.81 -26.44 8.15
CA SER A 186 23.01 -26.75 8.91
C SER A 186 23.68 -28.02 8.36
N PHE A 187 24.71 -27.84 7.52
CA PHE A 187 25.88 -28.72 7.31
C PHE A 187 25.65 -30.25 7.45
N GLU A 188 24.78 -30.86 6.66
CA GLU A 188 24.76 -32.33 6.51
C GLU A 188 25.21 -32.85 5.14
N ASP A 189 25.49 -32.00 4.15
CA ASP A 189 26.01 -32.46 2.86
C ASP A 189 27.32 -31.71 2.49
N ASP A 190 28.32 -32.47 2.02
CA ASP A 190 29.63 -32.07 1.47
C ASP A 190 30.92 -32.23 2.33
N PHE A 191 30.93 -33.05 3.38
CA PHE A 191 32.18 -33.66 3.90
C PHE A 191 32.08 -35.16 4.16
N ALA A 192 31.34 -35.86 3.31
CA ALA A 192 31.44 -37.31 3.17
C ALA A 192 31.86 -37.63 1.74
N ASP A 193 33.11 -37.29 1.38
CA ASP A 193 33.90 -38.12 0.47
C ASP A 193 35.39 -37.84 0.69
N PHE A 194 36.08 -38.93 0.99
CA PHE A 194 37.53 -39.10 0.98
C PHE A 194 38.07 -39.05 -0.46
#